data_AF-A0A935NVK3-F1
#
_entry.id   AF-A0A935NVK3-F1
#
_cell.length_a   1.000
_cell.length_b   1.000
_cell.length_c   1.000
_cell.angle_alpha   90.00
_cell.angle_beta   90.00
_cell.angle_gamma   90.00
#
_symmetry.space_group_name_H-M   'P 1'
#
loop_
_entity.id
_entity.type
_entity.pdbx_description
1 polymer ?
#
loop_
_entity_poly.entity_id
_entity_poly.type
_entity_poly.pdbx_seq_one_letter_code
_entity_poly.pdbx_strand_id
1 'polypeptide(L)'
;MGSSGKRLATVTTTLTFEKFWQWLGGHANCILRAGTPEAVLLDHEDFHWTLVTEADGTLVVQLSRAKELVGELVVFPSEIAYVQAEAGEAEGEWLFECVVENEKAREVAYHFVMAHEYDDAEHRREEKWTH
;
A
#
# COMPACT_ATOMS: atom_id res chain seq x y z
N MET A 1 -20.08 29.56 -15.98
CA MET A 1 -20.41 29.47 -14.54
C MET A 1 -19.46 28.47 -13.93
N GLY A 2 -18.42 28.97 -13.26
CA GLY A 2 -17.39 28.14 -12.66
C GLY A 2 -17.87 27.57 -11.33
N SER A 3 -17.77 26.26 -11.18
CA SER A 3 -17.70 25.63 -9.85
C SER A 3 -16.22 25.34 -9.60
N SER A 4 -15.51 26.29 -9.00
CA SER A 4 -14.28 25.95 -8.28
C SER A 4 -14.70 25.17 -7.04
N GLY A 5 -14.80 23.84 -7.20
CA GLY A 5 -14.85 22.95 -6.07
C GLY A 5 -13.60 23.20 -5.24
N LYS A 6 -13.75 23.72 -4.03
CA LYS A 6 -12.70 23.68 -3.03
C LYS A 6 -12.33 22.20 -2.87
N ARG A 7 -11.15 21.78 -3.34
CA ARG A 7 -10.52 20.57 -2.84
C ARG A 7 -10.41 20.78 -1.33
N LEU A 8 -11.29 20.14 -0.57
CA LEU A 8 -11.09 19.96 0.86
C LEU A 8 -9.72 19.32 1.00
N ALA A 9 -8.88 19.87 1.89
CA ALA A 9 -7.58 19.28 2.17
C ALA A 9 -7.81 17.82 2.54
N THR A 10 -7.26 16.92 1.74
CA THR A 10 -7.36 15.48 1.96
C THR A 10 -6.78 15.20 3.35
N VAL A 11 -7.53 14.52 4.20
CA VAL A 11 -7.04 14.13 5.53
C VAL A 11 -5.98 13.07 5.32
N THR A 12 -4.73 13.47 5.47
CA THR A 12 -3.60 12.56 5.45
C THR A 12 -3.52 11.82 6.78
N THR A 13 -3.54 10.48 6.74
CA THR A 13 -3.34 9.61 7.90
C THR A 13 -1.94 9.04 7.88
N THR A 14 -1.26 8.98 9.02
CA THR A 14 0.09 8.37 9.13
C THR A 14 -0.01 7.05 9.90
N LEU A 15 0.60 6.00 9.36
CA LEU A 15 0.64 4.65 9.91
C LEU A 15 2.10 4.20 10.09
N THR A 16 2.34 3.29 11.03
CA THR A 16 3.58 2.51 11.04
C THR A 16 3.57 1.51 9.88
N PHE A 17 4.74 1.20 9.31
CA PHE A 17 4.83 0.19 8.24
C PHE A 17 4.27 -1.17 8.65
N GLU A 18 4.53 -1.63 9.88
CA GLU A 18 4.03 -2.92 10.39
C GLU A 18 2.50 -3.03 10.33
N LYS A 19 1.78 -2.03 10.88
CA LYS A 19 0.31 -1.99 10.84
C LYS A 19 -0.25 -2.00 9.42
N PHE A 20 0.36 -1.22 8.53
CA PHE A 20 -0.03 -1.17 7.13
C PHE A 20 0.20 -2.54 6.47
N TRP A 21 1.37 -3.13 6.65
CA TRP A 21 1.73 -4.39 6.00
C TRP A 21 0.87 -5.56 6.48
N GLN A 22 0.60 -5.64 7.80
CA GLN A 22 -0.32 -6.64 8.35
C GLN A 22 -1.72 -6.52 7.74
N TRP A 23 -2.25 -5.30 7.63
CA TRP A 23 -3.54 -5.05 6.99
C TRP A 23 -3.52 -5.39 5.50
N LEU A 24 -2.46 -5.00 4.78
CA LEU A 24 -2.27 -5.29 3.36
C LEU A 24 -2.26 -6.81 3.09
N GLY A 25 -1.71 -7.60 4.02
CA GLY A 25 -1.78 -9.07 4.03
C GLY A 25 -3.18 -9.64 3.81
N GLY A 26 -4.19 -9.05 4.47
CA GLY A 26 -5.60 -9.44 4.31
C GLY A 26 -6.28 -8.86 3.08
N HIS A 27 -5.65 -7.88 2.42
CA HIS A 27 -6.25 -7.06 1.36
C HIS A 27 -5.43 -7.07 0.06
N ALA A 28 -4.60 -8.07 -0.18
CA ALA A 28 -3.75 -8.13 -1.38
C ALA A 28 -4.55 -7.99 -2.69
N ASN A 29 -5.76 -8.57 -2.76
CA ASN A 29 -6.63 -8.47 -3.94
C ASN A 29 -7.35 -7.11 -4.08
N CYS A 30 -7.13 -6.18 -3.15
CA CYS A 30 -7.64 -4.81 -3.22
C CYS A 30 -6.59 -3.83 -3.75
N ILE A 31 -5.37 -4.31 -4.06
CA ILE A 31 -4.32 -3.52 -4.72
C ILE A 31 -4.74 -3.26 -6.17
N LEU A 32 -4.83 -2.00 -6.54
CA LEU A 32 -5.08 -1.54 -7.91
C LEU A 32 -3.77 -1.25 -8.66
N ARG A 33 -2.78 -0.76 -7.92
CA ARG A 33 -1.41 -0.56 -8.41
C ARG A 33 -0.42 -0.54 -7.26
N ALA A 34 0.78 -1.03 -7.49
CA ALA A 34 1.88 -0.94 -6.55
C ALA A 34 3.17 -0.65 -7.31
N GLY A 35 4.09 0.10 -6.72
CA GLY A 35 5.32 0.45 -7.41
C GLY A 35 6.32 1.25 -6.61
N THR A 36 7.35 1.67 -7.31
CA THR A 36 8.33 2.67 -6.90
C THR A 36 8.08 3.95 -7.73
N PRO A 37 8.78 5.07 -7.46
CA PRO A 37 8.70 6.24 -8.35
C PRO A 37 9.10 5.97 -9.81
N GLU A 38 9.85 4.89 -10.07
CA GLU A 38 10.39 4.58 -11.40
C GLU A 38 9.57 3.54 -12.16
N ALA A 39 8.84 2.67 -11.47
CA ALA A 39 8.10 1.57 -12.08
C ALA A 39 6.82 1.23 -11.31
N VAL A 40 5.76 0.91 -12.05
CA VAL A 40 4.44 0.57 -11.51
C VAL A 40 3.96 -0.75 -12.09
N LEU A 41 3.50 -1.63 -11.21
CA LEU A 41 2.69 -2.80 -11.53
C LEU A 41 1.21 -2.41 -11.41
N LEU A 42 0.43 -2.71 -12.45
CA LEU A 42 -0.99 -2.39 -12.55
C LEU A 42 -1.80 -3.69 -12.46
N ASP A 43 -2.88 -3.64 -11.67
CA ASP A 43 -3.82 -4.74 -11.60
C ASP A 43 -4.55 -4.99 -12.94
N HIS A 44 -5.02 -6.21 -13.13
CA HIS A 44 -5.82 -6.62 -14.29
C HIS A 44 -6.69 -7.84 -13.91
N GLU A 45 -7.80 -8.05 -14.62
CA GLU A 45 -8.77 -9.13 -14.32
C GLU A 45 -8.18 -10.55 -14.23
N ASP A 46 -7.06 -10.79 -14.92
CA ASP A 46 -6.39 -12.08 -15.03
C ASP A 46 -5.18 -12.20 -14.07
N PHE A 47 -4.89 -11.14 -13.32
CA PHE A 47 -3.72 -11.05 -12.47
C PHE A 47 -4.08 -11.33 -11.00
N HIS A 48 -3.07 -11.77 -10.26
CA HIS A 48 -3.19 -12.05 -8.85
C HIS A 48 -1.99 -11.49 -8.09
N TRP A 49 -2.28 -10.76 -7.02
CA TRP A 49 -1.29 -10.23 -6.09
C TRP A 49 -0.97 -11.27 -5.03
N THR A 50 0.31 -11.45 -4.74
CA THR A 50 0.79 -12.30 -3.65
C THR A 50 1.82 -11.54 -2.84
N LEU A 51 1.68 -11.60 -1.52
CA LEU A 51 2.63 -11.00 -0.57
C LEU A 51 3.42 -12.13 0.06
N VAL A 52 4.74 -12.06 -0.07
CA VAL A 52 5.67 -13.07 0.42
C VAL A 52 6.62 -12.43 1.42
N THR A 53 6.90 -13.14 2.51
CA THR A 53 7.97 -12.79 3.45
C THR A 53 9.11 -13.77 3.28
N GLU A 54 10.26 -13.25 2.88
CA GLU A 54 11.48 -14.03 2.72
C GLU A 54 12.14 -14.29 4.08
N ALA A 55 13.04 -15.28 4.12
CA ALA A 55 13.67 -15.74 5.37
C ALA A 55 14.51 -14.67 6.08
N ASP A 56 15.00 -13.67 5.34
CA ASP A 56 15.79 -12.55 5.87
C ASP A 56 14.93 -11.34 6.29
N GLY A 57 13.60 -11.46 6.20
CA GLY A 57 12.65 -10.40 6.52
C GLY A 57 12.36 -9.44 5.36
N THR A 58 12.96 -9.65 4.20
CA THR A 58 12.59 -8.95 2.97
C THR A 58 11.16 -9.28 2.58
N LEU A 59 10.42 -8.30 2.09
CA LEU A 59 9.03 -8.47 1.69
C LEU A 59 8.92 -8.37 0.17
N VAL A 60 8.19 -9.29 -0.46
CA VAL A 60 8.01 -9.32 -1.91
C VAL A 60 6.54 -9.21 -2.25
N VAL A 61 6.22 -8.26 -3.14
CA VAL A 61 4.89 -8.09 -3.72
C VAL A 61 4.95 -8.61 -5.15
N GLN A 62 4.34 -9.75 -5.41
CA GLN A 62 4.36 -10.38 -6.73
C GLN A 62 3.02 -10.18 -7.43
N LEU A 63 3.10 -9.84 -8.71
CA LEU A 63 1.96 -9.84 -9.63
C LEU A 63 2.13 -11.00 -10.60
N SER A 64 1.20 -11.93 -10.60
CA SER A 64 1.25 -13.12 -11.45
C SER A 64 0.02 -13.24 -12.33
N ARG A 65 0.19 -13.79 -13.54
CA ARG A 65 -0.90 -14.24 -14.40
C ARG A 65 -0.91 -15.76 -14.39
N ALA A 66 -1.92 -16.36 -13.77
CA ALA A 66 -1.96 -17.80 -13.51
C ALA A 66 -0.70 -18.29 -12.80
N LYS A 67 0.26 -18.91 -13.52
CA LYS A 67 1.54 -19.38 -12.98
C LYS A 67 2.75 -18.59 -13.46
N GLU A 68 2.53 -17.58 -14.30
CA GLU A 68 3.58 -16.74 -14.86
C GLU A 68 3.77 -15.50 -14.00
N LEU A 69 5.00 -15.24 -13.56
CA LEU A 69 5.35 -14.00 -12.89
C LEU A 69 5.34 -12.87 -13.91
N VAL A 70 4.52 -11.84 -13.67
CA VAL A 70 4.47 -10.62 -14.51
C VAL A 70 5.50 -9.61 -14.00
N GLY A 71 5.63 -9.48 -12.69
CA GLY A 71 6.62 -8.63 -12.05
C GLY A 71 6.57 -8.75 -10.53
N GLU A 72 7.59 -8.21 -9.88
CA GLU A 72 7.68 -8.18 -8.43
C GLU A 72 8.29 -6.89 -7.93
N LEU A 73 7.91 -6.50 -6.72
CA LEU A 73 8.51 -5.40 -5.96
C LEU A 73 9.16 -5.99 -4.72
N VAL A 74 10.42 -5.65 -4.51
CA VAL A 74 11.17 -6.01 -3.32
C VAL A 74 11.16 -4.82 -2.36
N VAL A 75 10.55 -5.02 -1.20
CA VAL A 75 10.33 -4.02 -0.16
C VAL A 75 11.27 -4.30 1.00
N PHE A 76 12.04 -3.30 1.42
CA PHE A 76 12.94 -3.36 2.56
C PHE A 76 12.31 -2.66 3.77
N PRO A 77 11.69 -3.39 4.72
CA PRO A 77 10.90 -2.78 5.79
C PRO A 77 11.73 -1.87 6.70
N SER A 78 13.00 -2.24 6.91
CA SER A 78 13.92 -1.51 7.79
C SER A 78 14.27 -0.10 7.30
N GLU A 79 14.02 0.19 6.02
CA GLU A 79 14.30 1.51 5.45
C GLU A 79 13.09 2.46 5.56
N ILE A 80 11.89 1.91 5.79
CA ILE A 80 10.63 2.67 5.78
C ILE A 80 10.42 3.32 7.16
N ALA A 81 10.35 4.64 7.17
CA ALA A 81 10.10 5.42 8.38
C ALA A 81 8.63 5.37 8.80
N TYR A 82 7.72 5.55 7.84
CA TYR A 82 6.26 5.50 8.04
C TYR A 82 5.52 5.30 6.73
N VAL A 83 4.22 5.05 6.81
CA VAL A 83 3.31 5.02 5.67
C VAL A 83 2.35 6.20 5.76
N GLN A 84 2.23 6.95 4.66
CA GLN A 84 1.30 8.05 4.52
C GLN A 84 0.09 7.60 3.69
N ALA A 85 -1.12 7.75 4.21
CA ALA A 85 -2.35 7.38 3.55
C ALA A 85 -3.19 8.62 3.22
N GLU A 86 -3.67 8.72 1.99
CA GLU A 86 -4.59 9.76 1.54
C GLU A 86 -5.54 9.27 0.45
N ALA A 87 -6.60 10.03 0.17
CA ALA A 87 -7.49 9.71 -0.94
C ALA A 87 -6.71 9.74 -2.26
N GLY A 88 -6.91 8.71 -3.09
CA GLY A 88 -6.31 8.57 -4.40
C GLY A 88 -6.90 9.53 -5.43
N GLU A 89 -6.46 9.38 -6.69
CA GLU A 89 -6.88 10.27 -7.77
C GLU A 89 -8.34 10.07 -8.18
N ALA A 90 -8.80 8.81 -8.18
CA ALA A 90 -10.17 8.45 -8.49
C ALA A 90 -11.00 8.22 -7.21
N GLU A 91 -12.31 8.40 -7.33
CA GLU A 91 -13.24 8.17 -6.21
C GLU A 91 -13.17 6.73 -5.73
N GLY A 92 -12.98 6.55 -4.42
CA GLY A 92 -12.83 5.24 -3.80
C GLY A 92 -11.40 4.69 -3.82
N GLU A 93 -10.47 5.28 -4.56
CA GLU A 93 -9.05 4.94 -4.47
C GLU A 93 -8.41 5.54 -3.22
N TRP A 94 -7.44 4.84 -2.66
CA TRP A 94 -6.63 5.30 -1.54
C TRP A 94 -5.16 5.05 -1.80
N LEU A 95 -4.36 6.10 -1.73
CA LEU A 95 -2.91 6.07 -1.92
C LEU A 95 -2.21 5.86 -0.57
N PHE A 96 -1.32 4.89 -0.53
CA PHE A 96 -0.42 4.59 0.58
C PHE A 96 1.03 4.74 0.11
N GLU A 97 1.74 5.73 0.63
CA GLU A 97 3.14 5.98 0.32
C GLU A 97 4.02 5.50 1.47
N CYS A 98 4.92 4.55 1.20
CA CYS A 98 5.96 4.14 2.13
C CYS A 98 7.11 5.15 2.04
N VAL A 99 7.25 5.96 3.07
CA VAL A 99 8.22 7.06 3.13
C VAL A 99 9.50 6.60 3.79
N VAL A 100 10.62 6.87 3.15
CA VAL A 100 11.96 6.78 3.75
C VAL A 100 12.40 8.17 4.17
N GLU A 101 13.04 8.28 5.33
CA GLU A 101 13.52 9.55 5.87
C GLU A 101 15.02 9.46 6.13
N ASN A 102 15.76 10.39 5.55
CA ASN A 102 17.16 10.63 5.88
C ASN A 102 17.33 12.05 6.43
N GLU A 103 18.53 12.41 6.86
CA GLU A 103 18.79 13.73 7.48
C GLU A 103 18.48 14.93 6.55
N LYS A 104 18.33 14.71 5.24
CA LYS A 104 18.22 15.76 4.22
C LYS A 104 16.86 15.79 3.53
N ALA A 105 16.15 14.66 3.46
CA ALA A 105 14.94 14.54 2.66
C ALA A 105 14.03 13.40 3.16
N ARG A 106 12.75 13.55 2.81
CA ARG A 106 11.72 12.51 2.89
C ARG A 106 11.36 12.14 1.46
N GLU A 107 11.45 10.87 1.14
CA GLU A 107 11.23 10.37 -0.21
C GLU A 107 10.25 9.19 -0.16
N VAL A 108 9.44 9.05 -1.20
CA VAL A 108 8.55 7.90 -1.36
C VAL A 108 9.36 6.77 -1.99
N ALA A 109 9.61 5.70 -1.24
CA ALA A 109 10.30 4.54 -1.78
C ALA A 109 9.33 3.60 -2.51
N TYR A 110 8.13 3.43 -1.95
CA TYR A 110 7.09 2.57 -2.50
C TYR A 110 5.74 3.24 -2.40
N HIS A 111 4.84 2.92 -3.32
CA HIS A 111 3.45 3.32 -3.23
C HIS A 111 2.53 2.14 -3.55
N PHE A 112 1.38 2.14 -2.88
CA PHE A 112 0.28 1.21 -3.10
C PHE A 112 -1.00 2.01 -3.24
N VAL A 113 -1.79 1.71 -4.26
CA VAL A 113 -3.14 2.24 -4.39
C VAL A 113 -4.13 1.12 -4.19
N MET A 114 -5.02 1.34 -3.24
CA MET A 114 -6.01 0.37 -2.78
C MET A 114 -7.40 0.82 -3.19
N ALA A 115 -8.30 -0.15 -3.36
CA ALA A 115 -9.71 0.09 -3.65
C ALA A 115 -10.53 0.59 -2.44
N HIS A 116 -9.91 0.75 -1.27
CA HIS A 116 -10.54 1.26 -0.06
C HIS A 116 -9.52 1.79 0.95
N GLU A 117 -10.02 2.50 1.95
CA GLU A 117 -9.20 3.08 3.02
C GLU A 117 -8.72 2.03 4.03
N TYR A 118 -7.76 2.43 4.85
CA TYR A 118 -7.32 1.64 6.00
C TYR A 118 -8.38 1.66 7.10
N ASP A 119 -8.78 0.48 7.58
CA ASP A 119 -9.73 0.34 8.70
C ASP A 119 -9.04 -0.21 9.97
N ASP A 120 -8.76 0.68 10.93
CA ASP A 120 -8.17 0.34 12.24
C ASP A 120 -9.11 -0.56 13.10
N ALA A 121 -10.40 -0.64 12.78
CA ALA A 121 -11.33 -1.52 13.48
C ALA A 121 -11.11 -3.01 13.16
N GLU A 122 -10.53 -3.35 12.00
CA GLU A 122 -10.25 -4.74 11.61
C GLU A 122 -9.17 -5.36 12.50
N HIS A 123 -8.09 -4.61 12.74
CA HIS A 123 -7.02 -5.00 13.67
C HIS A 123 -7.54 -5.34 15.08
N ARG A 124 -8.45 -4.51 15.61
CA ARG A 124 -9.06 -4.75 16.94
C ARG A 124 -9.98 -5.96 17.00
N ARG A 125 -10.52 -6.41 15.86
CA ARG A 125 -11.41 -7.59 15.82
C ARG A 125 -10.59 -8.87 15.95
N GLU A 126 -9.44 -8.97 15.27
CA GLU A 126 -8.60 -10.17 15.30
C GLU A 126 -8.09 -10.49 16.71
N GLU A 127 -7.69 -9.48 17.49
CA GLU A 127 -7.24 -9.66 18.88
C GLU A 127 -8.32 -10.22 19.81
N LYS A 128 -9.60 -9.95 19.52
CA LYS A 128 -10.73 -10.28 20.40
C LYS A 128 -11.18 -11.75 20.32
N TRP A 129 -10.82 -12.49 19.27
CA TRP A 129 -11.30 -13.88 19.05
C TRP A 129 -10.30 -14.97 19.43
N THR A 130 -9.19 -14.64 20.08
CA THR A 130 -8.28 -15.64 20.66
C THR A 130 -8.74 -16.03 22.07
N HIS A 131 -9.63 -17.03 22.14
CA HIS A 131 -10.04 -17.70 23.39
C HIS A 131 -9.96 -19.22 23.26
#